data_AF-A0A1C6AXB5-F1
#
_entry.id   AF-A0A1C6AXB5-F1
#
_cell.length_a   1.000
_cell.length_b   1.000
_cell.length_c   1.000
_cell.angle_alpha   90.00
_cell.angle_beta   90.00
_cell.angle_gamma   90.00
#
_symmetry.space_group_name_H-M   'P 1'
#
loop_
_entity.id
_entity.type
_entity.pdbx_description
1 polymer ?
#
loop_
_entity_poly.entity_id
_entity_poly.type
_entity_poly.pdbx_seq_one_letter_code
_entity_poly.pdbx_strand_id
1 'polypeptide(L)'
;MQLLKNMGFKTAAMALRDDSVGIDNQTLQAEEKLAIVLGTEGDGLSSQTIADCDYTVKIPMSHGVDSLNVAAASAVAFWELGYINRRK
;
A
#
# COMPACT_ATOMS: atom_id res chain seq x y z
N MET A 1 11.18 7.48 5.36
CA MET A 1 11.23 7.07 3.93
C MET A 1 12.63 7.04 3.33
N GLN A 2 13.52 7.98 3.64
CA GLN A 2 14.85 8.06 3.03
C GLN A 2 15.70 6.78 3.18
N LEU A 3 15.66 6.11 4.34
CA LEU A 3 16.35 4.82 4.53
C LEU A 3 15.90 3.75 3.53
N LEU A 4 14.58 3.56 3.37
CA LEU A 4 14.02 2.58 2.43
C LEU A 4 14.38 2.93 0.98
N LYS A 5 14.28 4.21 0.61
CA LYS A 5 14.69 4.71 -0.71
C LYS A 5 16.17 4.43 -0.98
N ASN A 6 17.05 4.67 -0.01
CA ASN A 6 18.49 4.35 -0.14
C ASN A 6 18.76 2.85 -0.30
N MET A 7 17.88 1.98 0.21
CA MET A 7 17.96 0.52 0.04
C MET A 7 17.33 0.05 -1.30
N GLY A 8 16.83 0.98 -2.11
CA GLY A 8 16.21 0.73 -3.40
C GLY A 8 14.74 0.31 -3.33
N PHE A 9 14.06 0.53 -2.20
CA PHE A 9 12.63 0.25 -2.08
C PHE A 9 11.78 1.41 -2.60
N LYS A 10 10.72 1.06 -3.32
CA LYS A 10 9.53 1.91 -3.44
C LYS A 10 8.65 1.74 -2.23
N THR A 11 7.88 2.78 -1.92
CA THR A 11 7.03 2.84 -0.74
C THR A 11 5.57 3.02 -1.12
N ALA A 12 4.69 2.18 -0.57
CA ALA A 12 3.26 2.23 -0.81
C ALA A 12 2.51 2.43 0.51
N ALA A 13 1.85 3.59 0.65
CA ALA A 13 0.99 3.89 1.78
C ALA A 13 -0.40 3.29 1.55
N MET A 14 -0.85 2.43 2.47
CA MET A 14 -2.23 1.93 2.49
C MET A 14 -3.13 2.99 3.12
N ALA A 15 -3.85 3.76 2.29
CA ALA A 15 -4.71 4.87 2.74
C ALA A 15 -5.83 5.17 1.73
N LEU A 16 -6.91 5.78 2.23
CA LEU A 16 -8.03 6.23 1.42
C LEU A 16 -7.82 7.69 1.01
N ARG A 17 -7.47 7.92 -0.25
CA ARG A 17 -7.40 9.26 -0.87
C ARG A 17 -7.94 9.22 -2.29
N ASP A 18 -8.35 10.35 -2.82
CA ASP A 18 -8.87 10.43 -4.19
C ASP A 18 -7.81 10.08 -5.25
N ASP A 19 -6.54 10.34 -4.95
CA ASP A 19 -5.38 10.03 -5.78
C ASP A 19 -4.85 8.59 -5.61
N SER A 20 -5.55 7.75 -4.85
CA SER A 20 -5.13 6.37 -4.61
C SER A 20 -5.35 5.46 -5.81
N VAL A 21 -4.35 4.61 -6.09
CA VAL A 21 -4.47 3.51 -7.05
C VAL A 21 -5.04 2.27 -6.36
N GLY A 22 -5.66 1.38 -7.15
CA GLY A 22 -6.08 0.07 -6.67
C GLY A 22 -4.89 -0.82 -6.31
N ILE A 23 -5.09 -1.73 -5.36
CA ILE A 23 -4.07 -2.69 -4.93
C ILE A 23 -3.63 -3.67 -6.04
N ASP A 24 -4.46 -3.83 -7.06
CA ASP A 24 -4.24 -4.61 -8.28
C ASP A 24 -3.53 -3.80 -9.40
N ASN A 25 -3.03 -2.60 -9.09
CA ASN A 25 -2.34 -1.77 -10.08
C ASN A 25 -1.06 -2.44 -10.60
N GLN A 26 -0.97 -2.57 -11.93
CA GLN A 26 0.14 -3.28 -12.58
C GLN A 26 1.52 -2.64 -12.35
N THR A 27 1.60 -1.31 -12.28
CA THR A 27 2.86 -0.61 -12.00
C THR A 27 3.34 -0.92 -10.58
N LEU A 28 2.42 -0.89 -9.61
CA LEU A 28 2.70 -1.27 -8.22
C LEU A 28 3.17 -2.72 -8.11
N GLN A 29 2.52 -3.64 -8.82
CA GLN A 29 2.88 -5.07 -8.85
C GLN A 29 4.20 -5.37 -9.57
N ALA A 30 4.69 -4.45 -10.40
CA ALA A 30 5.97 -4.59 -11.09
C ALA A 30 7.17 -4.18 -10.22
N GLU A 31 6.95 -3.58 -9.05
CA GLU A 31 8.03 -3.09 -8.18
C GLU A 31 8.79 -4.24 -7.50
N GLU A 32 10.03 -4.50 -7.93
CA GLU A 32 10.86 -5.60 -7.39
C GLU A 32 11.13 -5.49 -5.88
N LYS A 33 11.19 -4.26 -5.36
CA LYS A 33 11.40 -3.95 -3.95
C LYS A 33 10.34 -2.98 -3.48
N LEU A 34 9.23 -3.52 -2.98
CA LEU A 34 8.13 -2.74 -2.46
C LEU A 34 8.04 -2.83 -0.94
N ALA A 35 8.03 -1.68 -0.27
CA ALA A 35 7.77 -1.54 1.15
C ALA A 35 6.34 -1.03 1.36
N ILE A 36 5.52 -1.84 2.02
CA ILE A 36 4.13 -1.51 2.35
C ILE A 36 4.11 -0.79 3.70
N VAL A 37 3.51 0.39 3.73
CA VAL A 37 3.37 1.25 4.92
C VAL A 37 1.91 1.20 5.37
N LEU A 38 1.72 0.77 6.60
CA LEU A 38 0.40 0.54 7.21
C LEU A 38 0.21 1.51 8.38
N GLY A 39 -0.99 2.04 8.49
CA GLY A 39 -1.38 2.94 9.58
C GLY A 39 -1.71 2.21 10.87
N THR A 40 -1.96 2.97 11.94
CA THR A 40 -2.56 2.41 13.16
C THR A 40 -4.07 2.25 13.01
N GLU A 41 -4.67 1.45 13.87
CA GLU A 41 -6.13 1.40 13.98
C GLU A 41 -6.69 2.78 14.37
N GLY A 42 -7.83 3.17 13.81
CA GLY A 42 -8.43 4.50 13.98
C GLY A 42 -7.84 5.55 13.04
N ASP A 43 -6.74 6.19 13.47
CA ASP A 43 -6.18 7.36 12.78
C ASP A 43 -5.48 7.03 11.44
N GLY A 44 -5.15 5.76 11.19
CA GLY A 44 -4.47 5.35 9.97
C GLY A 44 -3.06 5.92 9.87
N LEU A 45 -2.71 6.46 8.71
CA LEU A 45 -1.42 7.09 8.44
C LEU A 45 -1.53 8.61 8.50
N SER A 46 -0.51 9.27 9.04
CA SER A 46 -0.43 10.72 8.97
C SER A 46 -0.36 11.19 7.52
N SER A 47 -0.94 12.36 7.21
CA SER A 47 -0.91 12.93 5.85
C SER A 47 0.52 13.13 5.33
N GLN A 48 1.46 13.47 6.22
CA GLN A 48 2.88 13.60 5.87
C GLN A 48 3.48 12.24 5.46
N THR A 49 3.17 11.18 6.21
CA THR A 49 3.65 9.83 5.87
C THR A 49 3.13 9.37 4.53
N ILE A 50 1.86 9.65 4.22
CA ILE A 50 1.28 9.34 2.90
C ILE A 50 1.98 10.14 1.80
N ALA A 51 2.17 11.45 2.00
CA ALA A 51 2.82 12.33 1.03
C ALA A 51 4.29 11.97 0.75
N ASP A 52 4.98 11.37 1.72
CA ASP A 52 6.38 10.93 1.57
C ASP A 52 6.53 9.60 0.80
N CYS A 53 5.43 8.85 0.64
CA CYS A 53 5.40 7.57 -0.07
C CYS A 53 5.32 7.77 -1.59
N ASP A 54 5.83 6.79 -2.33
CA ASP A 54 5.81 6.84 -3.80
C ASP A 54 4.42 6.50 -4.37
N TYR A 55 3.64 5.70 -3.65
CA TYR A 55 2.27 5.32 -4.00
C TYR A 55 1.32 5.52 -2.82
N THR A 56 0.09 5.96 -3.12
CA THR A 56 -1.06 5.79 -2.22
C THR A 56 -1.94 4.70 -2.79
N VAL A 57 -2.24 3.68 -1.99
CA VAL A 57 -2.89 2.44 -2.43
C VAL A 57 -4.13 2.18 -1.60
N LYS A 58 -5.21 1.80 -2.26
CA LYS A 58 -6.47 1.37 -1.61
C LYS A 58 -6.85 -0.04 -2.02
N ILE A 59 -7.53 -0.73 -1.11
CA ILE A 59 -8.30 -1.94 -1.43
C ILE A 59 -9.68 -1.46 -1.89
N PRO A 60 -10.12 -1.77 -3.11
CA PRO A 60 -11.48 -1.46 -3.53
C PRO A 60 -12.49 -2.14 -2.60
N MET A 61 -13.35 -1.36 -1.97
CA MET A 61 -14.40 -1.85 -1.07
C MET A 61 -15.77 -1.76 -1.74
N SER A 62 -16.66 -2.69 -1.39
CA SER A 62 -18.08 -2.59 -1.73
C SER A 62 -18.74 -1.42 -1.01
N HIS A 63 -19.86 -0.93 -1.55
CA HIS A 63 -20.61 0.20 -0.98
C HIS A 63 -20.94 -0.01 0.50
N GLY A 64 -20.73 1.04 1.31
CA GLY A 64 -21.06 1.07 2.73
C GLY A 64 -19.93 0.63 3.68
N VAL A 65 -18.75 0.28 3.15
CA VAL A 65 -17.54 0.02 3.95
C VAL A 65 -16.39 0.85 3.40
N ASP A 66 -15.87 1.76 4.22
CA ASP A 66 -14.77 2.63 3.79
C ASP A 66 -13.43 1.91 3.84
N SER A 67 -13.19 1.10 4.90
CA SER A 67 -11.91 0.42 5.12
C SER A 67 -12.05 -0.93 5.84
N LEU A 68 -10.99 -1.73 5.76
CA LEU A 68 -10.78 -2.91 6.60
C LEU A 68 -9.98 -2.53 7.84
N ASN A 69 -10.03 -3.38 8.88
CA ASN A 69 -9.08 -3.25 9.98
C ASN A 69 -7.63 -3.42 9.47
N VAL A 70 -6.66 -2.86 10.19
CA VAL A 70 -5.26 -2.84 9.75
C VAL A 70 -4.72 -4.25 9.50
N ALA A 71 -5.08 -5.23 10.33
CA ALA A 71 -4.60 -6.60 10.19
C ALA A 71 -5.10 -7.28 8.91
N ALA A 72 -6.39 -7.15 8.58
CA ALA A 72 -6.98 -7.67 7.36
C ALA A 72 -6.45 -6.94 6.13
N ALA A 73 -6.34 -5.60 6.19
CA ALA A 73 -5.73 -4.82 5.12
C ALA A 73 -4.29 -5.26 4.85
N SER A 74 -3.50 -5.52 5.90
CA SER A 74 -2.13 -6.04 5.79
C SER A 74 -2.10 -7.42 5.13
N ALA A 75 -2.98 -8.32 5.54
CA ALA A 75 -3.06 -9.67 4.99
C ALA A 75 -3.40 -9.65 3.49
N VAL A 76 -4.39 -8.84 3.09
CA VAL A 76 -4.77 -8.65 1.68
C VAL A 76 -3.62 -8.03 0.89
N ALA A 77 -2.94 -7.02 1.45
CA ALA A 77 -1.84 -6.36 0.76
C ALA A 77 -0.64 -7.28 0.54
N PHE A 78 -0.26 -8.07 1.54
CA PHE A 78 0.80 -9.07 1.38
C PHE A 78 0.41 -10.21 0.45
N TRP A 79 -0.87 -10.59 0.41
CA TRP A 79 -1.34 -11.58 -0.53
C TRP A 79 -1.27 -11.07 -1.97
N GLU A 80 -1.84 -9.90 -2.27
CA GLU A 80 -1.88 -9.36 -3.64
C GLU A 80 -0.49 -8.96 -4.14
N LEU A 81 0.29 -8.27 -3.31
CA LEU A 81 1.58 -7.69 -3.68
C LEU A 81 2.78 -8.59 -3.37
N GLY A 82 2.57 -9.73 -2.69
CA GLY A 82 3.64 -10.66 -2.32
C GLY A 82 4.08 -11.59 -3.46
N TYR A 83 3.36 -11.61 -4.59
CA TYR A 83 3.63 -12.55 -5.69
C TYR A 83 4.64 -12.07 -6.73
N ILE A 84 5.33 -10.96 -6.48
CA ILE A 84 6.29 -10.38 -7.41
C ILE A 84 7.40 -11.41 -7.69
N ASN A 85 7.54 -11.80 -8.97
CA ASN A 85 8.52 -12.75 -9.52
C ASN A 85 8.34 -14.28 -9.35
N ARG A 86 7.11 -14.81 -9.15
CA ARG A 86 6.89 -16.28 -9.31
C ARG A 86 6.17 -16.73 -10.59
N ARG A 87 5.66 -15.82 -11.41
CA ARG A 87 5.19 -16.15 -12.77
C ARG A 87 6.36 -16.05 -13.74
N LYS A 88 7.25 -17.05 -13.70
CA LYS A 88 8.00 -17.43 -14.91
C LYS A 88 7.08 -18.26 -15.80
#